data_AF-R2S9F5-F1
#
_entry.id   AF-R2S9F5-F1
#
_cell.length_a   1.000
_cell.length_b   1.000
_cell.length_c   1.000
_cell.angle_alpha   90.00
_cell.angle_beta   90.00
_cell.angle_gamma   90.00
#
_symmetry.space_group_name_H-M   'P 1'
#
loop_
_entity.id
_entity.type
_entity.pdbx_description
1 polymer ?
#
loop_
_entity_poly.entity_id
_entity_poly.type
_entity_poly.pdbx_seq_one_letter_code
_entity_poly.pdbx_strand_id
1 'polypeptide(L)'
;MLTIEETLAQWQKQSFDGAVSMFEQALQAVVDNQDIVKQKYAAAAFDVSVNTLKDWVKQGCPEIRLESGMVLYSKKAIREWLLQYQK
;
A
#
# COMPACT_ATOMS: atom_id res chain seq x y z
N MET A 1 -5.89 45.54 -4.44
CA MET A 1 -4.51 45.31 -3.99
C MET A 1 -4.63 44.49 -2.73
N LEU A 2 -4.19 43.23 -2.72
CA LEU A 2 -4.22 42.42 -1.50
C LEU A 2 -3.34 43.09 -0.45
N THR A 3 -3.82 43.11 0.79
CA THR A 3 -3.03 43.63 1.90
C THR A 3 -1.82 42.73 2.15
N ILE A 4 -0.79 43.28 2.77
CA ILE A 4 0.44 42.54 3.11
C ILE A 4 0.10 41.31 3.99
N GLU A 5 -0.88 41.46 4.88
CA GLU A 5 -1.37 40.39 5.77
C GLU A 5 -2.08 39.27 5.00
N GLU A 6 -2.96 39.61 4.04
CA GLU A 6 -3.62 38.62 3.18
C GLU A 6 -2.61 37.86 2.31
N THR A 7 -1.57 38.54 1.83
CA THR A 7 -0.50 37.94 1.02
C THR A 7 0.34 36.96 1.86
N LEU A 8 0.68 37.34 3.09
CA LEU A 8 1.40 36.48 4.05
C LEU A 8 0.58 35.22 4.41
N ALA A 9 -0.71 35.40 4.70
CA ALA A 9 -1.60 34.28 5.03
C ALA A 9 -1.76 33.30 3.85
N GLN A 10 -1.86 33.82 2.63
CA GLN A 10 -1.97 33.00 1.43
C GLN A 10 -0.69 32.20 1.16
N TRP A 11 0.48 32.81 1.38
CA TRP A 11 1.78 32.15 1.22
C TRP A 11 2.02 31.06 2.27
N GLN A 12 1.59 31.30 3.52
CA GLN A 12 1.65 30.31 4.59
C GLN A 12 0.74 29.11 4.29
N LYS A 13 -0.48 29.36 3.78
CA LYS A 13 -1.40 28.30 3.36
C LYS A 13 -0.82 27.46 2.22
N GLN A 14 -0.29 28.11 1.18
CA GLN A 14 0.33 27.40 0.04
C GLN A 14 1.54 26.55 0.48
N SER A 15 2.36 27.09 1.39
CA SER A 15 3.50 26.35 1.95
C SER A 15 3.05 25.14 2.76
N PHE A 16 1.97 25.27 3.53
CA PHE A 16 1.39 24.16 4.29
C PHE A 16 0.76 23.10 3.39
N ASP A 17 -0.04 23.52 2.39
CA ASP A 17 -0.65 22.62 1.40
C ASP A 17 0.42 21.83 0.62
N GLY A 18 1.52 22.50 0.25
CA GLY A 18 2.68 21.86 -0.37
C GLY A 18 3.34 20.81 0.54
N ALA A 19 3.54 21.14 1.82
CA ALA A 19 4.09 20.20 2.79
C ALA A 19 3.18 18.97 3.00
N VAL A 20 1.86 19.17 3.11
CA VAL A 20 0.89 18.08 3.23
C VAL A 20 0.95 17.15 2.02
N SER A 21 0.97 17.71 0.80
CA SER A 21 1.08 16.91 -0.42
C SER A 21 2.36 16.09 -0.48
N MET A 22 3.50 16.66 -0.05
CA MET A 22 4.76 15.92 0.03
C MET A 22 4.68 14.74 1.02
N PHE A 23 4.03 14.93 2.17
CA PHE A 23 3.84 13.84 3.14
C PHE A 23 2.92 12.74 2.61
N GLU A 24 1.84 13.09 1.91
CA GLU A 24 0.94 12.11 1.29
C GLU A 24 1.66 11.28 0.23
N GLN A 25 2.48 11.93 -0.62
CA GLN A 25 3.28 11.23 -1.63
C GLN A 25 4.33 10.31 -1.00
N ALA A 26 5.00 10.76 0.07
CA ALA A 26 5.96 9.94 0.80
C ALA A 26 5.28 8.71 1.44
N LEU A 27 4.10 8.90 2.02
CA LEU A 27 3.33 7.80 2.61
C LEU A 27 2.90 6.78 1.54
N GLN A 28 2.43 7.25 0.39
CA GLN A 28 2.04 6.39 -0.72
C GLN A 28 3.23 5.56 -1.24
N ALA A 29 4.40 6.20 -1.41
CA ALA A 29 5.62 5.52 -1.82
C ALA A 29 6.07 4.43 -0.82
N VAL A 30 5.84 4.64 0.48
CA VAL A 30 6.14 3.64 1.52
C VAL A 30 5.17 2.45 1.44
N VAL A 31 3.87 2.71 1.27
CA VAL A 31 2.85 1.66 1.13
C VAL A 31 3.10 0.80 -0.10
N ASP A 32 3.48 1.41 -1.22
CA ASP A 32 3.75 0.70 -2.47
C ASP A 32 5.02 -0.17 -2.37
N ASN A 33 6.04 0.30 -1.65
CA ASN A 33 7.28 -0.44 -1.40
C ASN A 33 7.17 -1.49 -0.28
N GLN A 34 6.14 -1.45 0.57
CA GLN A 34 5.98 -2.42 1.63
C GLN A 34 5.67 -3.79 1.04
N ASP A 35 6.60 -4.74 1.13
CA ASP A 35 6.44 -6.07 0.54
C ASP A 35 5.45 -6.95 1.33
N ILE A 36 5.52 -6.90 2.67
CA ILE A 36 4.67 -7.68 3.57
C ILE A 36 3.43 -6.87 3.94
N VAL A 37 2.27 -7.36 3.54
CA VAL A 37 0.99 -6.66 3.71
C VAL A 37 -0.10 -7.58 4.26
N LYS A 38 -1.14 -7.00 4.86
CA LYS A 38 -2.30 -7.78 5.35
C LYS A 38 -3.15 -8.30 4.18
N GLN A 39 -3.97 -9.31 4.46
CA GLN A 39 -4.84 -9.99 3.48
C GLN A 39 -5.59 -9.05 2.52
N LYS A 40 -6.25 -8.00 3.05
CA LYS A 40 -7.02 -7.05 2.23
C LYS A 40 -6.14 -6.31 1.22
N TYR A 41 -4.95 -5.88 1.65
CA TYR A 41 -4.01 -5.15 0.81
C TYR A 41 -3.28 -6.05 -0.18
N ALA A 42 -3.00 -7.30 0.22
CA ALA A 42 -2.48 -8.31 -0.71
C ALA A 42 -3.47 -8.56 -1.84
N ALA A 43 -4.75 -8.80 -1.52
CA ALA A 43 -5.80 -9.01 -2.50
C ALA A 43 -5.92 -7.81 -3.47
N ALA A 44 -5.90 -6.58 -2.94
CA ALA A 44 -5.90 -5.36 -3.75
C ALA A 44 -4.65 -5.23 -4.64
N ALA A 45 -3.46 -5.61 -4.16
CA ALA A 45 -2.21 -5.52 -4.93
C ALA A 45 -2.16 -6.44 -6.16
N PHE A 46 -2.98 -7.50 -6.17
CA PHE A 46 -3.12 -8.44 -7.29
C PHE A 46 -4.45 -8.29 -8.03
N ASP A 47 -5.26 -7.29 -7.68
CA ASP A 47 -6.60 -7.06 -8.22
C ASP A 47 -7.51 -8.30 -8.16
N VAL A 48 -7.48 -9.00 -7.02
CA VAL A 48 -8.30 -10.19 -6.77
C VAL A 48 -9.15 -10.03 -5.52
N SER A 49 -10.18 -10.86 -5.39
CA SER A 49 -10.95 -10.93 -4.15
C SER A 49 -10.16 -11.60 -3.03
N VAL A 50 -10.50 -11.30 -1.78
CA VAL A 50 -9.93 -12.00 -0.61
C VAL A 50 -10.23 -13.50 -0.65
N ASN A 51 -11.36 -13.91 -1.22
CA ASN A 51 -11.71 -15.32 -1.37
C ASN A 51 -10.78 -16.02 -2.36
N THR A 52 -10.50 -15.36 -3.50
CA THR A 52 -9.52 -15.84 -4.49
C THR A 52 -8.12 -15.99 -3.86
N LEU A 53 -7.69 -15.01 -3.05
CA LEU A 53 -6.41 -15.10 -2.35
C LEU A 53 -6.39 -16.27 -1.35
N LYS A 54 -7.48 -16.53 -0.63
CA LYS A 54 -7.59 -17.70 0.26
C LYS A 54 -7.57 -19.02 -0.53
N ASP A 55 -8.14 -19.04 -1.72
CA ASP A 55 -8.09 -20.21 -2.59
C ASP A 55 -6.69 -20.46 -3.14
N TRP A 56 -5.92 -19.40 -3.43
CA TRP A 56 -4.49 -19.54 -3.76
C TRP A 56 -3.70 -20.16 -2.62
N VAL A 57 -3.96 -19.77 -1.36
CA VAL A 57 -3.31 -20.38 -0.19
C VAL A 57 -3.57 -21.88 -0.13
N LYS A 58 -4.81 -22.32 -0.41
CA LYS A 58 -5.14 -23.76 -0.49
C LYS A 58 -4.38 -24.48 -1.61
N GLN A 59 -4.00 -23.75 -2.66
CA GLN A 59 -3.20 -24.26 -3.78
C GLN A 59 -1.68 -24.20 -3.52
N GLY A 60 -1.25 -23.78 -2.33
CA GLY A 60 0.15 -23.71 -1.93
C GLY A 60 0.78 -22.33 -2.03
N CYS A 61 -0.01 -21.27 -2.20
CA CYS A 61 0.49 -19.90 -2.19
C CYS A 61 1.06 -19.54 -0.81
N PRO A 62 2.25 -18.90 -0.75
CA PRO A 62 2.93 -18.60 0.51
C PRO A 62 2.14 -17.60 1.38
N GLU A 63 1.90 -17.97 2.64
CA GLU A 63 1.37 -17.07 3.67
C GLU A 63 2.26 -17.05 4.92
N ILE A 64 2.32 -15.91 5.58
CA ILE A 64 3.04 -15.73 6.85
C ILE A 64 1.98 -15.67 7.94
N ARG A 65 1.91 -16.73 8.75
CA ARG A 65 1.01 -16.79 9.91
C ARG A 65 1.80 -16.50 11.17
N LEU A 66 1.47 -15.39 11.83
CA LEU A 66 2.05 -15.05 13.13
C LEU A 66 1.40 -15.90 14.22
N GLU A 67 2.12 -16.12 15.33
CA GLU A 67 1.61 -16.84 16.50
C GLU A 67 0.34 -16.21 17.10
N SER A 68 0.16 -14.90 16.88
CA SER A 68 -1.05 -14.15 17.26
C SER A 68 -2.30 -14.47 16.41
N GLY A 69 -2.18 -15.32 15.38
CA GLY A 69 -3.26 -15.65 14.45
C GLY A 69 -3.42 -14.65 13.30
N MET A 70 -2.61 -13.59 13.25
CA MET A 70 -2.62 -12.65 12.12
C MET A 70 -1.96 -13.26 10.89
N VAL A 71 -2.61 -13.12 9.72
CA VAL A 71 -2.10 -13.58 8.44
C VAL A 71 -1.60 -12.41 7.60
N LEU A 72 -0.34 -12.53 7.17
CA LEU A 72 0.37 -11.58 6.33
C LEU A 72 0.83 -12.27 5.05
N TYR A 73 1.06 -11.46 4.02
CA TYR A 73 1.43 -11.93 2.69
C TYR A 73 2.58 -11.10 2.14
N SER A 74 3.58 -11.74 1.55
CA SER A 74 4.64 -11.06 0.79
C SER A 74 4.21 -10.94 -0.68
N LYS A 75 4.18 -9.71 -1.22
CA LYS A 75 3.87 -9.47 -2.64
C LYS A 75 4.88 -10.17 -3.55
N LYS A 76 6.18 -10.15 -3.20
CA LYS A 76 7.22 -10.85 -3.96
C LYS A 76 6.99 -12.36 -4.02
N ALA A 77 6.76 -13.00 -2.86
CA ALA A 77 6.57 -14.45 -2.81
C ALA A 77 5.33 -14.91 -3.60
N ILE A 78 4.23 -14.15 -3.54
CA ILE A 78 3.03 -14.45 -4.35
C ILE A 78 3.33 -14.31 -5.85
N ARG A 79 4.07 -13.27 -6.28
CA ARG A 79 4.47 -13.10 -7.68
C ARG A 79 5.32 -14.27 -8.16
N GLU A 80 6.32 -14.67 -7.38
CA GLU A 80 7.17 -15.82 -7.72
C GLU A 80 6.36 -17.12 -7.82
N TRP A 81 5.42 -17.33 -6.91
CA TRP A 81 4.49 -18.46 -6.97
C TRP A 81 3.63 -18.41 -8.24
N LEU A 82 3.01 -17.28 -8.57
CA LEU A 82 2.19 -17.12 -9.78
C LEU A 82 2.98 -17.41 -11.07
N LEU A 83 4.24 -16.95 -11.15
CA LEU A 83 5.10 -17.20 -12.30
C LEU A 83 5.40 -18.70 -12.51
N GLN A 84 5.30 -19.54 -11.48
CA GLN A 84 5.48 -20.99 -11.63
C GLN A 84 4.33 -21.65 -12.39
N TYR A 85 3.12 -21.08 -12.34
CA TYR A 85 1.92 -21.61 -13.01
C TYR A 85 1.73 -21.07 -14.43
N GLN A 86 2.50 -20.06 -14.83
CA GLN A 86 2.45 -19.48 -16.18
C GLN A 86 3.34 -20.22 -17.20
N LYS A 87 3.89 -21.40 -16.84
CA LYS A 87 4.69 -22.24 -17.73
C LYS A 87 3.86 -23.06 -18.69
#